data_AF-A0A1T1ANZ3-F1
#
_entry.id   AF-A0A1T1ANZ3-F1
#
_cell.length_a   1.000
_cell.length_b   1.000
_cell.length_c   1.000
_cell.angle_alpha   90.00
_cell.angle_beta   90.00
_cell.angle_gamma   90.00
#
_symmetry.space_group_name_H-M   'P 1'
#
loop_
_entity.id
_entity.type
_entity.pdbx_description
1 polymer ?
#
loop_
_entity_poly.entity_id
_entity_poly.type
_entity_poly.pdbx_seq_one_letter_code
_entity_poly.pdbx_strand_id
1 'polypeptide(L)'
;MELPVNYNDTPFSERRAVREEYARIQEGKCSHCGAQLDGAPTAEILSKRINTRLFPENFFKWPVHLHHDHDTGMTIGAVHSTCNAVLWQYHGE
;
A
#
# COMPACT_ATOMS: atom_id res chain seq x y z
N MET A 1 -14.53 10.70 -2.58
CA MET A 1 -15.17 9.51 -3.19
C MET A 1 -15.62 8.59 -2.06
N GLU A 2 -16.52 7.64 -2.31
CA GLU A 2 -16.88 6.65 -1.29
C GLU A 2 -15.84 5.52 -1.28
N LEU A 3 -15.36 5.15 -0.10
CA LEU A 3 -14.38 4.08 0.14
C LEU A 3 -14.98 3.11 1.18
N PRO A 4 -14.65 1.81 1.14
CA PRO A 4 -13.71 1.17 0.22
C PRO A 4 -14.31 0.92 -1.18
N VAL A 5 -13.46 0.79 -2.19
CA VAL A 5 -13.84 0.34 -3.55
C VAL A 5 -13.29 -1.05 -3.81
N ASN A 6 -13.86 -1.78 -4.77
CA ASN A 6 -13.27 -3.04 -5.20
C ASN A 6 -12.09 -2.77 -6.14
N TYR A 7 -10.87 -3.09 -5.69
CA TYR A 7 -9.62 -2.92 -6.43
C TYR A 7 -9.64 -3.65 -7.78
N ASN A 8 -10.23 -4.84 -7.83
CA ASN A 8 -10.28 -5.69 -9.01
C ASN A 8 -11.13 -5.06 -10.11
N ASP A 9 -12.20 -4.37 -9.72
CA ASP A 9 -13.12 -3.69 -10.64
C ASP A 9 -12.73 -2.23 -10.92
N THR A 10 -11.86 -1.64 -10.09
CA THR A 10 -11.43 -0.24 -10.22
C THR A 10 -10.43 -0.07 -11.37
N PRO A 11 -10.74 0.74 -12.40
CA PRO A 11 -9.83 1.02 -13.51
C PRO A 11 -8.50 1.62 -13.04
N PHE A 12 -7.42 1.29 -13.73
CA PHE A 12 -6.08 1.80 -13.38
C PHE A 12 -6.02 3.34 -13.34
N SER A 13 -6.79 4.02 -14.21
CA SER A 13 -6.92 5.48 -14.23
C SER A 13 -7.48 6.07 -12.94
N GLU A 14 -8.30 5.32 -12.21
CA GLU A 14 -8.99 5.77 -11.00
C GLU A 14 -8.23 5.39 -9.72
N ARG A 15 -7.39 4.35 -9.76
CA ARG A 15 -6.60 3.89 -8.59
C ARG A 15 -5.72 4.99 -7.99
N ARG A 16 -5.28 5.95 -8.80
CA ARG A 16 -4.56 7.13 -8.30
C ARG A 16 -5.44 7.97 -7.37
N ALA A 17 -6.67 8.29 -7.80
CA ALA A 17 -7.62 9.07 -7.00
C ALA A 17 -8.02 8.31 -5.72
N VAL A 18 -8.22 7.00 -5.80
CA VAL A 18 -8.47 6.13 -4.64
C VAL A 18 -7.32 6.23 -3.63
N ARG A 19 -6.08 6.08 -4.08
CA ARG A 19 -4.89 6.18 -3.22
C ARG A 19 -4.74 7.57 -2.60
N GLU A 20 -4.99 8.63 -3.37
CA GLU A 20 -4.95 10.02 -2.88
C GLU A 20 -6.04 10.28 -1.83
N GLU A 21 -7.24 9.73 -2.01
CA GLU A 21 -8.29 9.83 -1.01
C GLU A 21 -7.94 9.05 0.26
N TYR A 22 -7.40 7.83 0.16
CA TYR A 22 -6.90 7.10 1.32
C TYR A 22 -5.81 7.87 2.05
N ALA A 23 -4.83 8.42 1.33
CA ALA A 23 -3.80 9.24 1.94
C ALA A 23 -4.39 10.46 2.68
N ARG A 24 -5.44 11.08 2.14
CA ARG A 24 -6.15 12.19 2.78
C ARG A 24 -6.86 11.76 4.07
N ILE A 25 -7.67 10.69 4.05
CA ILE A 25 -8.42 10.23 5.23
C ILE A 25 -7.52 9.59 6.30
N GLN A 26 -6.35 9.09 5.90
CA GLN A 26 -5.32 8.57 6.80
C GLN A 26 -4.42 9.69 7.36
N GLU A 27 -4.73 10.96 7.10
CA GLU A 27 -3.90 12.11 7.53
C GLU A 27 -2.44 12.00 7.08
N GLY A 28 -2.22 11.47 5.88
CA GLY A 28 -0.89 11.22 5.34
C GLY A 28 -0.14 10.05 6.00
N LYS A 29 -0.75 9.29 6.91
CA LYS A 29 -0.12 8.16 7.59
C LYS A 29 -0.33 6.86 6.80
N CYS A 30 0.66 5.98 6.83
CA CYS A 30 0.58 4.63 6.28
C CYS A 30 -0.39 3.78 7.10
N SER A 31 -1.35 3.12 6.47
CA SER A 31 -2.35 2.32 7.20
C SER A 31 -1.76 1.07 7.88
N HIS A 32 -0.57 0.62 7.46
CA HIS A 32 0.10 -0.53 8.05
C HIS A 32 1.01 -0.14 9.24
N CYS A 33 1.93 0.82 9.04
CA CYS A 33 2.97 1.12 10.03
C CYS A 33 2.73 2.43 10.81
N GLY A 34 1.73 3.23 10.42
CA GLY A 34 1.39 4.51 11.06
C GLY A 34 2.36 5.67 10.79
N ALA A 35 3.51 5.44 10.15
CA ALA A 35 4.45 6.50 9.77
C ALA A 35 3.93 7.33 8.58
N GLN A 36 4.47 8.54 8.38
CA GLN A 36 4.09 9.42 7.27
C GLN A 36 4.42 8.80 5.90
N LEU A 37 3.48 8.86 4.96
CA LEU A 37 3.54 8.28 3.62
C LEU A 37 4.60 8.93 2.73
N ASP A 38 4.92 10.21 2.98
CA ASP A 38 5.98 10.95 2.30
C ASP A 38 7.37 10.74 2.94
N GLY A 39 7.41 10.04 4.06
CA GLY A 39 8.63 9.68 4.79
C GLY A 39 8.96 8.18 4.69
N ALA A 40 9.96 7.79 5.48
CA ALA A 40 10.32 6.39 5.62
C ALA A 40 9.30 5.63 6.50
N PRO A 41 9.11 4.32 6.25
CA PRO A 41 8.44 3.43 7.20
C PRO A 41 9.10 3.42 8.58
N THR A 42 8.43 2.83 9.56
CA THR A 42 9.00 2.61 10.90
C THR A 42 10.27 1.75 10.85
N ALA A 43 11.13 1.89 11.87
CA ALA A 43 12.36 1.10 11.99
C ALA A 43 12.08 -0.41 11.99
N GLU A 44 10.94 -0.83 12.54
CA GLU A 44 10.49 -2.22 12.52
C GLU A 44 10.33 -2.75 11.08
N ILE A 45 9.62 -2.01 10.22
CA ILE A 45 9.45 -2.37 8.80
C ILE A 45 10.79 -2.37 8.08
N LEU A 46 11.61 -1.34 8.29
CA LEU A 46 12.93 -1.22 7.66
C LEU A 46 13.90 -2.33 8.06
N SER A 47 13.70 -2.95 9.23
CA SER A 47 14.52 -4.08 9.68
C SER A 47 14.21 -5.41 8.97
N LYS A 48 13.06 -5.51 8.27
CA LYS A 48 12.66 -6.72 7.55
C LYS A 48 13.44 -6.86 6.24
N ARG A 49 13.92 -8.08 5.95
CA ARG A 49 14.65 -8.38 4.71
C ARG A 49 13.70 -8.70 3.57
N ILE A 50 13.51 -7.76 2.66
CA ILE A 50 12.65 -7.95 1.49
C ILE A 50 13.43 -8.63 0.36
N ASN A 51 12.89 -9.73 -0.16
CA ASN A 51 13.35 -10.35 -1.39
C ASN A 51 12.70 -9.62 -2.58
N THR A 52 13.43 -8.66 -3.15
CA THR A 52 12.95 -7.81 -4.25
C THR A 52 12.57 -8.60 -5.51
N ARG A 53 13.06 -9.83 -5.68
CA ARG A 53 12.72 -10.71 -6.82
C ARG A 53 11.27 -11.21 -6.80
N LEU A 54 10.57 -11.09 -5.67
CA LEU A 54 9.15 -11.44 -5.57
C LEU A 54 8.24 -10.36 -6.18
N PHE A 55 8.78 -9.17 -6.46
CA PHE A 55 8.00 -8.01 -6.86
C PHE A 55 8.34 -7.58 -8.30
N PRO A 56 7.39 -6.91 -9.01
CA PRO A 56 7.67 -6.34 -10.32
C PRO A 56 8.84 -5.34 -10.30
N GLU A 57 9.57 -5.22 -11.42
CA GLU A 57 10.78 -4.38 -11.56
C GLU A 57 10.61 -2.94 -11.02
N ASN A 58 9.44 -2.34 -11.26
CA ASN A 58 9.15 -0.96 -10.87
C ASN A 58 8.36 -0.82 -9.55
N PHE A 59 8.20 -1.90 -8.78
CA PHE A 59 7.39 -1.90 -7.56
C PHE A 59 7.87 -0.84 -6.54
N PHE A 60 9.17 -0.83 -6.24
CA PHE A 60 9.76 0.10 -5.26
C PHE A 60 9.99 1.52 -5.81
N LYS A 61 9.83 1.73 -7.13
CA LYS A 61 9.91 3.07 -7.75
C LYS A 61 8.74 3.95 -7.31
N TRP A 62 7.59 3.35 -7.00
CA TRP A 62 6.40 4.05 -6.53
C TRP A 62 6.33 3.95 -5.01
N PRO A 63 6.50 5.05 -4.25
CA PRO A 63 6.68 4.98 -2.80
C PRO A 63 5.40 4.64 -2.03
N VAL A 64 4.22 4.89 -2.62
CA VAL A 64 2.92 4.63 -1.99
C VAL A 64 2.07 3.73 -2.88
N HIS A 65 1.60 2.63 -2.30
CA HIS A 65 0.75 1.64 -2.94
C HIS A 65 -0.64 1.66 -2.34
N LEU A 66 -1.62 1.25 -3.15
CA LEU A 66 -2.99 1.03 -2.70
C LEU A 66 -3.13 -0.43 -2.31
N HIS A 67 -3.18 -0.69 -1.01
CA HIS A 67 -3.33 -2.02 -0.45
C HIS A 67 -4.81 -2.41 -0.38
N HIS A 68 -5.09 -3.69 -0.56
CA HIS A 68 -6.42 -4.26 -0.64
C HIS A 68 -6.40 -5.70 -0.14
N ASP A 69 -7.54 -6.16 0.31
CA ASP A 69 -7.76 -7.54 0.72
C ASP A 69 -7.83 -8.45 -0.54
N HIS A 70 -7.03 -9.51 -0.57
CA HIS A 70 -6.93 -10.40 -1.73
C HIS A 70 -8.11 -11.39 -1.88
N ASP A 71 -8.91 -11.60 -0.83
CA ASP A 71 -10.07 -12.50 -0.85
C ASP A 71 -11.33 -11.78 -1.38
N THR A 72 -11.52 -10.54 -0.93
CA THR A 72 -12.71 -9.71 -1.25
C THR A 72 -12.44 -8.70 -2.37
N GLY A 73 -11.18 -8.36 -2.62
CA GLY A 73 -10.77 -7.29 -3.53
C GLY A 73 -10.96 -5.89 -2.95
N MET A 74 -11.47 -5.73 -1.72
CA MET A 74 -11.80 -4.42 -1.17
C MET A 74 -10.55 -3.67 -0.74
N THR A 75 -10.45 -2.40 -1.13
CA THR A 75 -9.32 -1.55 -0.74
C THR A 75 -9.28 -1.33 0.76
N ILE A 76 -8.08 -1.38 1.34
CA ILE A 76 -7.85 -1.19 2.77
C ILE A 76 -7.26 0.19 3.04
N GLY A 77 -6.23 0.58 2.28
CA GLY A 77 -5.54 1.84 2.54
C GLY A 77 -4.33 2.13 1.66
N ALA A 78 -3.82 3.34 1.80
CA ALA A 78 -2.54 3.75 1.25
C ALA A 78 -1.40 3.32 2.19
N VAL A 79 -0.40 2.63 1.66
CA VAL A 79 0.75 2.12 2.40
C VAL A 79 2.07 2.45 1.69
N HIS A 80 3.18 2.51 2.41
CA HIS A 80 4.50 2.54 1.77
C HIS A 80 4.72 1.30 0.90
N SER A 81 5.49 1.41 -0.18
CA SER A 81 5.91 0.25 -0.99
C SER A 81 6.61 -0.83 -0.17
N THR A 82 7.49 -0.42 0.74
CA THR A 82 8.17 -1.33 1.68
C THR A 82 7.18 -2.01 2.62
N CYS A 83 6.18 -1.30 3.14
CA CYS A 83 5.13 -1.89 3.98
C CYS A 83 4.30 -2.90 3.18
N ASN A 84 3.93 -2.58 1.94
CA ASN A 84 3.19 -3.50 1.07
C ASN A 84 4.01 -4.76 0.77
N ALA A 85 5.32 -4.63 0.53
CA ALA A 85 6.20 -5.78 0.36
C ALA A 85 6.32 -6.64 1.62
N VAL A 86 6.31 -6.04 2.81
CA VAL A 86 6.30 -6.78 4.08
C VAL A 86 4.99 -7.55 4.27
N LEU A 87 3.86 -6.89 4.03
CA LEU A 87 2.52 -7.49 4.07
C LEU A 87 2.43 -8.72 3.16
N TRP A 88 2.87 -8.60 1.90
CA TRP A 88 2.99 -9.75 1.02
C TRP A 88 3.91 -10.79 1.65
N GLN A 89 5.21 -10.48 1.75
CA GLN A 89 6.27 -11.47 1.99
C GLN A 89 6.11 -12.24 3.30
N TYR A 90 5.55 -11.61 4.34
CA TYR A 90 5.51 -12.18 5.67
C TYR A 90 4.11 -12.50 6.19
N HIS A 91 3.06 -11.88 5.64
CA HIS A 91 1.70 -11.99 6.16
C HIS A 91 0.72 -12.65 5.19
N GLY A 92 1.14 -12.93 3.95
CA GLY A 92 0.28 -13.58 2.96
C GLY A 92 -0.78 -12.65 2.38
N GLU A 93 -0.53 -11.34 2.47
CA GLU A 93 -1.38 -10.27 1.95
C GLU A 93 -0.88 -9.66 0.64
#